data_AF-A0A3N2QSD4-F1
#
_entry.id   AF-A0A3N2QSD4-F1
#
_cell.length_a   1.000
_cell.length_b   1.000
_cell.length_c   1.000
_cell.angle_alpha   90.00
_cell.angle_beta   90.00
_cell.angle_gamma   90.00
#
_symmetry.space_group_name_H-M   'P 1'
#
loop_
_entity.id
_entity.type
_entity.pdbx_description
1 polymer ?
#
loop_
_entity_poly.entity_id
_entity_poly.type
_entity_poly.pdbx_seq_one_letter_code
_entity_poly.pdbx_strand_id
1 'polypeptide(L)'
;MGALSPGDLARTRTQIQRHRVRLADALHLLNGLSRDLIAEAEAARLGTTAVDPVTERPDPRLMLSWGPERCLADGLLPLRRLGDVTLVATARPEEIDRHLPALERSFGPVRLVTAAEDRLQAAVDRGARRTLSHRAETRVLAEDSSRGWRARRNGTLALSALALGGAAALVAPGALFLSLLLAASAAMALGTGLKLAAALATLRPPPADPARVVAASRPVVTLLVALYREREIARHLLVRLARLDYPRDLLDICLVVEADDALTRETLSTIALPPWVRTIVVPVGTLRTKPRALNYALDFARGEIVGVYDAEDAPAPDQIARVAARFAERGPEVACLQGVLDYYNSHANWMTRCFTLEYAAWFRVVLPGLARLGLVVPLGGTTLFFRRDALERLGGWDAHNVTEDADLGLRLARYGYRTELIDTVTGEEANGRLLPWVRQRSRWLKGYAMTGSVHMRDPRRLWRDLGARRWIGVQILFLGTVLQFTLAPVLWVCWLLFAQPLPQPGLPALTAALGLGLTGLFLTSEAVNLGIAVLGARRAGKARLGWWAPTLLFYFPLATAGMFKGLWELFVRPFYWDKTAHGLLPETAAGTGTAPVLTPPPRRPPHPVAAE
;
A
#
# COMPACT_ATOMS: atom_id res chain seq x y z
N MET A 1 -16.62 34.99 -20.28
CA MET A 1 -17.38 33.77 -20.65
C MET A 1 -18.67 33.55 -19.83
N GLY A 2 -19.00 34.34 -18.79
CA GLY A 2 -20.34 34.30 -18.15
C GLY A 2 -20.69 33.05 -17.33
N ALA A 3 -19.79 32.08 -17.21
CA ALA A 3 -20.06 30.77 -16.62
C ALA A 3 -20.18 30.75 -15.09
N LEU A 4 -19.74 31.80 -14.38
CA LEU A 4 -19.74 31.86 -12.92
C LEU A 4 -20.40 33.15 -12.42
N SER A 5 -21.04 33.07 -11.25
CA SER A 5 -21.51 34.27 -10.56
C SER A 5 -20.34 35.02 -9.91
N PRO A 6 -20.46 36.33 -9.65
CA PRO A 6 -19.46 37.09 -8.89
C PRO A 6 -19.18 36.48 -7.49
N GLY A 7 -20.18 35.88 -6.86
CA GLY A 7 -20.03 35.20 -5.56
C GLY A 7 -19.19 33.92 -5.65
N ASP A 8 -19.35 33.14 -6.71
CA ASP A 8 -18.56 31.92 -6.96
C ASP A 8 -17.08 32.25 -7.22
N LEU A 9 -16.83 33.33 -7.96
CA LEU A 9 -15.49 33.85 -8.21
C LEU A 9 -14.81 34.34 -6.93
N ALA A 10 -15.53 35.10 -6.08
CA ALA A 10 -15.01 35.56 -4.80
C ALA A 10 -14.65 34.39 -3.87
N ARG A 11 -15.53 33.39 -3.79
CA ARG A 11 -15.28 32.15 -3.02
C ARG A 11 -14.05 31.41 -3.53
N THR A 12 -13.95 31.21 -4.84
CA THR A 12 -12.84 30.53 -5.49
C THR A 12 -11.51 31.26 -5.21
N ARG A 13 -11.50 32.59 -5.30
CA ARG A 13 -10.31 33.41 -5.02
C ARG A 13 -9.83 33.28 -3.58
N THR A 14 -10.73 33.34 -2.61
CA THR A 14 -10.41 33.13 -1.19
C THR A 14 -9.83 31.73 -0.95
N GLN A 15 -10.36 30.72 -1.62
CA GLN A 15 -9.91 29.34 -1.45
C GLN A 15 -8.53 29.10 -2.08
N ILE A 16 -8.27 29.68 -3.25
CA ILE A 16 -6.93 29.69 -3.88
C ILE A 16 -5.91 30.35 -2.96
N GLN A 17 -6.24 31.49 -2.35
CA GLN A 17 -5.33 32.16 -1.41
C GLN A 17 -5.04 31.30 -0.17
N ARG A 18 -6.07 30.62 0.36
CA ARG A 18 -5.96 29.80 1.57
C ARG A 18 -5.19 28.50 1.34
N HIS A 19 -5.48 27.79 0.25
CA HIS A 19 -4.97 26.45 -0.01
C HIS A 19 -3.83 26.42 -1.03
N ARG A 20 -3.52 27.54 -1.70
CA ARG A 20 -2.51 27.65 -2.77
C ARG A 20 -2.75 26.63 -3.90
N VAL A 21 -4.01 26.32 -4.16
CA VAL A 21 -4.42 25.44 -5.27
C VAL A 21 -4.41 26.18 -6.59
N ARG A 22 -4.18 25.45 -7.69
CA ARG A 22 -4.25 25.99 -9.05
C ARG A 22 -5.64 26.54 -9.34
N LEU A 23 -5.71 27.64 -10.11
CA LEU A 23 -6.98 28.25 -10.51
C LEU A 23 -7.87 27.24 -11.25
N ALA A 24 -7.30 26.53 -12.23
CA ALA A 24 -8.01 25.51 -13.00
C ALA A 24 -8.60 24.40 -12.11
N ASP A 25 -7.85 23.92 -11.11
CA ASP A 25 -8.33 22.91 -10.18
C ASP A 25 -9.44 23.44 -9.29
N ALA A 26 -9.29 24.65 -8.73
CA ALA A 26 -10.31 25.26 -7.89
C ALA A 26 -11.61 25.50 -8.67
N LEU A 27 -11.52 25.98 -9.92
CA LEU A 27 -12.66 26.17 -10.81
C LEU A 27 -13.40 24.86 -11.09
N HIS A 28 -12.66 23.79 -11.40
CA HIS A 28 -13.23 22.48 -11.67
C HIS A 28 -13.82 21.82 -10.41
N LEU A 29 -13.05 21.75 -9.33
CA LEU A 29 -13.38 20.98 -8.13
C LEU A 29 -14.47 21.65 -7.27
N LEU A 30 -14.53 22.98 -7.25
CA LEU A 30 -15.48 23.72 -6.42
C LEU A 30 -16.75 24.12 -7.18
N ASN A 31 -16.61 24.43 -8.47
CA ASN A 31 -17.71 24.98 -9.26
C ASN A 31 -18.22 24.01 -10.34
N GLY A 32 -17.57 22.86 -10.52
CA GLY A 32 -17.98 21.85 -11.51
C GLY A 32 -17.80 22.29 -12.96
N LEU A 33 -16.97 23.32 -13.22
CA LEU A 33 -16.68 23.75 -14.59
C LEU A 33 -15.94 22.65 -15.36
N SER A 34 -16.26 22.48 -16.64
CA SER A 34 -15.56 21.53 -17.50
C SER A 34 -14.11 21.99 -17.72
N ARG A 35 -13.19 21.02 -17.77
CA ARG A 35 -11.77 21.30 -18.02
C ARG A 35 -11.55 21.86 -19.43
N ASP A 36 -12.38 21.48 -20.40
CA ASP A 36 -12.39 22.03 -21.75
C ASP A 36 -12.68 23.54 -21.75
N LEU A 37 -13.73 23.98 -21.03
CA LEU A 37 -14.06 25.41 -20.91
C LEU A 37 -12.97 26.21 -20.21
N ILE A 38 -12.31 25.62 -19.20
CA ILE A 38 -11.19 26.25 -18.51
C ILE A 38 -9.99 26.41 -19.46
N ALA A 39 -9.70 25.40 -20.27
CA ALA A 39 -8.62 25.45 -21.26
C ALA A 39 -8.87 26.53 -22.33
N GLU A 40 -10.12 26.68 -22.79
CA GLU A 40 -10.54 27.75 -23.70
C GLU A 40 -10.37 29.15 -23.08
N ALA A 41 -10.76 29.30 -21.81
CA ALA A 41 -10.61 30.56 -21.09
C ALA A 41 -9.13 30.95 -20.91
N GLU A 42 -8.27 29.99 -20.57
CA GLU A 42 -6.82 30.20 -20.47
C GLU A 42 -6.19 30.49 -21.84
N ALA A 43 -6.65 29.84 -22.91
CA ALA A 43 -6.21 30.14 -24.27
C ALA A 43 -6.48 31.60 -24.65
N ALA A 44 -7.71 32.07 -24.40
CA ALA A 44 -8.09 33.45 -24.64
C ALA A 44 -7.24 34.44 -23.81
N ARG A 45 -6.95 34.13 -22.55
CA ARG A 45 -6.11 34.95 -21.67
C ARG A 45 -4.66 35.06 -22.18
N LEU A 46 -4.13 34.00 -22.77
CA LEU A 46 -2.76 33.91 -23.26
C LEU A 46 -2.61 34.35 -24.73
N GLY A 47 -3.71 34.68 -25.42
CA GLY A 47 -3.68 34.96 -26.86
C GLY A 47 -3.29 33.74 -27.70
N THR A 48 -3.65 32.54 -27.26
CA THR A 48 -3.41 31.26 -27.96
C THR A 48 -4.72 30.50 -28.20
N THR A 49 -4.62 29.29 -28.73
CA THR A 49 -5.75 28.39 -29.02
C THR A 49 -5.78 27.22 -28.05
N ALA A 50 -6.99 26.80 -27.67
CA ALA A 50 -7.20 25.53 -26.98
C ALA A 50 -7.25 24.40 -28.02
N VAL A 51 -6.61 23.27 -27.70
CA VAL A 51 -6.56 22.09 -28.57
C VAL A 51 -6.97 20.85 -27.79
N ASP A 52 -7.61 19.89 -28.48
CA ASP A 52 -7.86 18.56 -27.92
C ASP A 52 -6.80 17.58 -28.44
N PRO A 53 -5.79 17.21 -27.63
CA PRO A 53 -4.74 16.30 -28.06
C PRO A 53 -5.21 14.85 -28.29
N VAL A 54 -6.46 14.51 -27.92
CA VAL A 54 -7.05 13.20 -28.24
C VAL A 54 -7.48 13.13 -29.70
N THR A 55 -7.96 14.25 -30.26
CA THR A 55 -8.34 14.37 -31.67
C THR A 55 -7.13 14.77 -32.52
N GLU A 56 -6.39 15.79 -32.07
CA GLU A 56 -5.10 16.20 -32.63
C GLU A 56 -3.98 15.31 -32.10
N ARG A 57 -3.80 14.16 -32.75
CA ARG A 57 -2.85 13.15 -32.29
C ARG A 57 -1.42 13.72 -32.17
N PRO A 58 -0.80 13.67 -30.98
CA PRO A 58 0.59 14.12 -30.80
C PRO A 58 1.55 13.20 -31.56
N ASP A 59 2.66 13.77 -32.03
CA ASP A 59 3.79 13.03 -32.56
C ASP A 59 4.40 12.17 -31.45
N PRO A 60 4.32 10.82 -31.55
CA PRO A 60 4.84 9.93 -30.53
C PRO A 60 6.33 10.13 -30.26
N ARG A 61 7.12 10.57 -31.26
CA ARG A 61 8.57 10.76 -31.12
C ARG A 61 8.87 11.93 -30.18
N LEU A 62 8.16 13.04 -30.33
CA LEU A 62 8.33 14.22 -29.47
C LEU A 62 7.91 13.89 -28.04
N MET A 63 6.76 13.26 -27.86
CA MET A 63 6.28 12.83 -26.55
C MET A 63 7.25 11.85 -25.87
N LEU A 64 7.73 10.81 -26.58
CA LEU A 64 8.67 9.84 -26.03
C LEU A 64 10.03 10.46 -25.70
N SER A 65 10.47 11.47 -26.47
CA SER A 65 11.73 12.18 -26.19
C SER A 65 11.66 13.09 -24.97
N TRP A 66 10.50 13.70 -24.67
CA TRP A 66 10.30 14.44 -23.42
C TRP A 66 10.18 13.50 -22.22
N GLY A 67 9.56 12.34 -22.44
CA GLY A 67 9.25 11.35 -21.41
C GLY A 67 7.75 11.39 -21.07
N PRO A 68 6.98 10.31 -21.31
CA PRO A 68 5.55 10.26 -20.99
C PRO A 68 5.22 10.57 -19.53
N GLU A 69 6.06 10.11 -18.61
CA GLU A 69 5.94 10.40 -17.18
C GLU A 69 6.11 11.89 -16.88
N ARG A 70 7.01 12.57 -17.60
CA ARG A 70 7.21 14.02 -17.46
C ARG A 70 6.06 14.78 -18.09
N CYS A 71 5.50 14.28 -19.20
CA CYS A 71 4.28 14.85 -19.76
C CYS A 71 3.13 14.86 -18.73
N LEU A 72 2.94 13.74 -18.02
CA LEU A 72 1.89 13.61 -16.99
C LEU A 72 2.20 14.45 -15.74
N ALA A 73 3.45 14.41 -15.25
CA ALA A 73 3.87 15.12 -14.05
C ALA A 73 3.82 16.64 -14.24
N ASP A 74 4.32 17.14 -15.37
CA ASP A 74 4.42 18.58 -15.67
C ASP A 74 3.13 19.13 -16.30
N GLY A 75 2.22 18.27 -16.77
CA GLY A 75 1.02 18.69 -17.50
C GLY A 75 1.35 19.31 -18.87
N LEU A 76 2.37 18.79 -19.54
CA LEU A 76 2.91 19.29 -20.80
C LEU A 76 2.91 18.18 -21.85
N LEU A 77 2.62 18.51 -23.11
CA LEU A 77 2.62 17.54 -24.20
C LEU A 77 3.15 18.18 -25.49
N PRO A 78 4.37 17.82 -25.92
CA PRO A 78 4.86 18.19 -27.25
C PRO A 78 3.98 17.55 -28.33
N LEU A 79 3.28 18.37 -29.10
CA LEU A 79 2.28 17.92 -30.07
C LEU A 79 2.91 17.61 -31.43
N ARG A 80 3.57 18.59 -32.05
CA ARG A 80 4.11 18.49 -33.42
C ARG A 80 5.09 19.63 -33.71
N ARG A 81 5.92 19.46 -34.72
CA ARG A 81 6.75 20.53 -35.29
C ARG A 81 6.04 21.21 -36.47
N LEU A 82 6.12 22.53 -36.50
CA LEU A 82 5.67 23.40 -37.59
C LEU A 82 6.89 24.23 -38.04
N GLY A 83 7.61 23.74 -39.05
CA GLY A 83 8.93 24.27 -39.40
C GLY A 83 9.91 24.13 -38.24
N ASP A 84 10.54 25.23 -37.84
CA ASP A 84 11.50 25.26 -36.72
C ASP A 84 10.83 25.40 -35.35
N VAL A 85 9.49 25.56 -35.29
CA VAL A 85 8.76 25.76 -34.04
C VAL A 85 8.06 24.47 -33.61
N THR A 86 8.21 24.09 -32.34
CA THR A 86 7.48 22.98 -31.74
C THR A 86 6.24 23.49 -31.00
N LEU A 87 5.06 22.96 -31.35
CA LEU A 87 3.83 23.21 -30.59
C LEU A 87 3.80 22.32 -29.35
N VAL A 88 3.59 22.94 -28.18
CA VAL A 88 3.48 22.23 -26.89
C VAL A 88 2.12 22.58 -26.26
N ALA A 89 1.31 21.55 -26.03
CA ALA A 89 0.09 21.67 -25.23
C ALA A 89 0.44 21.75 -23.74
N THR A 90 -0.18 22.66 -23.02
CA THR A 90 -0.06 22.78 -21.56
C THR A 90 -1.43 22.81 -20.90
N ALA A 91 -1.57 22.05 -19.82
CA ALA A 91 -2.69 22.14 -18.90
C ALA A 91 -2.40 23.08 -17.70
N ARG A 92 -1.18 23.62 -17.62
CA ARG A 92 -0.63 24.41 -16.50
C ARG A 92 0.14 25.62 -17.03
N PRO A 93 -0.52 26.56 -17.71
CA PRO A 93 0.16 27.72 -18.28
C PRO A 93 0.91 28.56 -17.23
N GLU A 94 0.46 28.56 -15.98
CA GLU A 94 1.10 29.28 -14.87
C GLU A 94 2.45 28.69 -14.42
N GLU A 95 2.75 27.44 -14.78
CA GLU A 95 4.00 26.76 -14.43
C GLU A 95 5.02 26.78 -15.57
N ILE A 96 4.65 27.29 -16.75
CA ILE A 96 5.42 27.09 -17.99
C ILE A 96 6.84 27.68 -17.93
N ASP A 97 7.03 28.81 -17.25
CA ASP A 97 8.33 29.48 -17.14
C ASP A 97 9.40 28.57 -16.52
N ARG A 98 9.00 27.61 -15.68
CA ARG A 98 9.90 26.63 -15.08
C ARG A 98 10.38 25.59 -16.10
N HIS A 99 9.57 25.29 -17.11
CA HIS A 99 9.81 24.22 -18.08
C HIS A 99 10.32 24.74 -19.43
N LEU A 100 10.04 26.00 -19.77
CA LEU A 100 10.36 26.59 -21.06
C LEU A 100 11.84 26.44 -21.45
N PRO A 101 12.85 26.72 -20.57
CA PRO A 101 14.25 26.54 -20.93
C PRO A 101 14.64 25.09 -21.22
N ALA A 102 13.93 24.11 -20.62
CA ALA A 102 14.17 22.70 -20.88
C ALA A 102 13.48 22.24 -22.16
N LEU A 103 12.28 22.75 -22.45
CA LEU A 103 11.57 22.50 -23.69
C LEU A 103 12.35 23.06 -24.88
N GLU A 104 12.82 24.31 -24.81
CA GLU A 104 13.55 24.95 -25.90
C GLU A 104 14.87 24.26 -26.21
N ARG A 105 15.60 23.82 -25.17
CA ARG A 105 16.81 23.00 -25.35
C ARG A 105 16.52 21.66 -26.03
N SER A 106 15.34 21.09 -25.83
CA SER A 106 14.98 19.77 -26.37
C SER A 106 14.37 19.86 -27.77
N PHE A 107 13.64 20.94 -28.04
CA PHE A 107 12.72 21.03 -29.17
C PHE A 107 12.91 22.26 -30.06
N GLY A 108 13.88 23.14 -29.75
CA GLY A 108 14.02 24.43 -30.42
C GLY A 108 12.94 25.42 -29.99
N PRO A 109 12.68 26.48 -30.77
CA PRO A 109 11.61 27.45 -30.49
C PRO A 109 10.27 26.77 -30.17
N VAL A 110 9.61 27.17 -29.08
CA VAL A 110 8.34 26.57 -28.64
C VAL A 110 7.19 27.56 -28.75
N ARG A 111 6.03 27.09 -29.22
CA ARG A 111 4.77 27.83 -29.14
C ARG A 111 3.75 27.05 -28.32
N LEU A 112 3.13 27.75 -27.37
CA LEU A 112 2.22 27.15 -26.40
C LEU A 112 0.79 27.17 -26.91
N VAL A 113 0.09 26.06 -26.70
CA VAL A 113 -1.36 25.93 -26.83
C VAL A 113 -1.91 25.37 -25.52
N THR A 114 -3.15 25.67 -25.18
CA THR A 114 -3.75 25.12 -23.95
C THR A 114 -4.48 23.83 -24.26
N ALA A 115 -4.52 22.92 -23.29
CA ALA A 115 -5.32 21.71 -23.38
C ALA A 115 -5.91 21.38 -22.01
N ALA A 116 -7.09 20.77 -22.00
CA ALA A 116 -7.67 20.24 -20.77
C ALA A 116 -6.78 19.11 -20.21
N GLU A 117 -6.54 19.10 -18.89
CA GLU A 117 -5.60 18.18 -18.24
C GLU A 117 -5.96 16.70 -18.44
N ASP A 118 -7.24 16.37 -18.36
CA ASP A 118 -7.77 15.03 -18.59
C ASP A 118 -7.61 14.59 -20.05
N ARG A 119 -7.78 15.50 -21.02
CA ARG A 119 -7.52 15.25 -22.44
C ARG A 119 -6.04 15.01 -22.71
N LEU A 120 -5.18 15.83 -22.12
CA LEU A 120 -3.72 15.67 -22.20
C LEU A 120 -3.29 14.32 -21.63
N GLN A 121 -3.76 13.97 -20.43
CA GLN A 121 -3.50 12.67 -19.80
C GLN A 121 -4.00 11.51 -20.68
N ALA A 122 -5.20 11.61 -21.25
CA ALA A 122 -5.75 10.59 -22.14
C ALA A 122 -4.94 10.44 -23.45
N ALA A 123 -4.42 11.53 -24.00
CA ALA A 123 -3.56 11.51 -25.18
C ALA A 123 -2.22 10.83 -24.88
N VAL A 124 -1.59 11.16 -23.74
CA VAL A 124 -0.36 10.51 -23.29
C VAL A 124 -0.59 9.02 -23.00
N ASP A 125 -1.65 8.67 -22.28
CA ASP A 125 -2.04 7.29 -22.00
C ASP A 125 -2.21 6.47 -23.29
N ARG A 126 -2.88 7.04 -24.31
CA ARG A 126 -3.08 6.39 -25.60
C ARG A 126 -1.79 6.25 -26.39
N GLY A 127 -0.98 7.30 -26.49
CA GLY A 127 0.23 7.30 -27.31
C GLY A 127 1.42 6.57 -26.69
N ALA A 128 1.52 6.56 -25.37
CA ALA A 128 2.64 5.98 -24.62
C ALA A 128 2.26 4.75 -23.78
N ARG A 129 1.07 4.16 -24.02
CA ARG A 129 0.52 3.01 -23.27
C ARG A 129 1.56 1.91 -23.01
N ARG A 130 2.29 1.49 -24.04
CA ARG A 130 3.29 0.41 -23.93
C ARG A 130 4.44 0.79 -22.99
N THR A 131 4.93 2.03 -23.10
CA THR A 131 6.02 2.56 -22.27
C THR A 131 5.60 2.66 -20.81
N LEU A 132 4.41 3.23 -20.55
CA LEU A 132 3.87 3.34 -19.20
C LEU A 132 3.57 1.96 -18.58
N SER A 133 3.01 1.03 -19.35
CA SER A 133 2.80 -0.36 -18.90
C SER A 133 4.11 -1.05 -18.52
N HIS A 134 5.12 -0.95 -19.37
CA HIS A 134 6.43 -1.56 -19.12
C HIS A 134 7.06 -0.94 -17.88
N ARG A 135 7.06 0.39 -17.80
CA ARG A 135 7.56 1.13 -16.63
C ARG A 135 6.86 0.67 -15.36
N ALA A 136 5.53 0.56 -15.35
CA ALA A 136 4.78 0.09 -14.19
C ALA A 136 5.19 -1.30 -13.67
N GLU A 137 5.73 -2.14 -14.55
CA GLU A 137 6.25 -3.47 -14.20
C GLU A 137 7.72 -3.44 -13.77
N THR A 138 8.50 -2.44 -14.18
CA THR A 138 9.96 -2.40 -14.00
C THR A 138 10.50 -1.20 -13.23
N ARG A 139 9.64 -0.39 -12.58
CA ARG A 139 10.05 0.85 -11.88
C ARG A 139 11.13 0.62 -10.81
N VAL A 140 11.01 -0.44 -10.01
CA VAL A 140 11.96 -0.75 -8.92
C VAL A 140 13.29 -1.22 -9.52
N LEU A 141 14.41 -0.88 -8.89
CA LEU A 141 15.74 -1.32 -9.34
C LEU A 141 15.87 -2.86 -9.36
N ALA A 142 16.67 -3.40 -10.28
CA ALA A 142 16.77 -4.85 -10.52
C ALA A 142 17.18 -5.66 -9.28
N GLU A 143 18.15 -5.10 -8.56
CA GLU A 143 18.71 -5.63 -7.33
C GLU A 143 17.70 -5.71 -6.19
N ASP A 144 16.78 -4.75 -6.14
CA ASP A 144 15.77 -4.63 -5.09
C ASP A 144 14.42 -5.24 -5.49
N SER A 145 14.32 -5.76 -6.71
CA SER A 145 13.07 -6.31 -7.25
C SER A 145 13.07 -7.84 -7.32
N SER A 146 11.88 -8.39 -7.10
CA SER A 146 11.54 -9.79 -7.25
C SER A 146 11.46 -10.22 -8.72
N ARG A 147 11.54 -9.29 -9.69
CA ARG A 147 11.52 -9.63 -11.13
C ARG A 147 12.60 -10.61 -11.58
N GLY A 148 13.74 -10.59 -10.89
CA GLY A 148 14.84 -11.54 -11.12
C GLY A 148 14.61 -12.94 -10.52
N TRP A 149 13.43 -13.23 -9.96
CA TRP A 149 13.14 -14.51 -9.30
C TRP A 149 13.21 -15.69 -10.28
N ARG A 150 14.25 -16.51 -10.13
CA ARG A 150 14.48 -17.69 -10.99
C ARG A 150 13.78 -18.91 -10.40
N ALA A 151 12.45 -18.99 -10.57
CA ALA A 151 11.62 -20.06 -10.00
C ALA A 151 12.18 -21.47 -10.26
N ARG A 152 12.63 -21.77 -11.49
CA ARG A 152 13.22 -23.07 -11.85
C ARG A 152 14.50 -23.39 -11.05
N ARG A 153 15.46 -22.47 -11.00
CA ARG A 153 16.72 -22.63 -10.24
C ARG A 153 16.44 -22.76 -8.74
N ASN A 154 15.54 -21.94 -8.22
CA ASN A 154 15.19 -21.97 -6.80
C ASN A 154 14.46 -23.28 -6.46
N GLY A 155 13.61 -23.77 -7.37
CA GLY A 155 12.95 -25.07 -7.24
C GLY A 155 13.94 -26.24 -7.25
N THR A 156 14.94 -26.23 -8.14
CA THR A 156 15.99 -27.27 -8.13
C THR A 156 16.83 -27.25 -6.85
N LEU A 157 17.15 -26.06 -6.32
CA LEU A 157 17.85 -25.93 -5.04
C LEU A 157 16.99 -26.45 -3.87
N ALA A 158 15.69 -26.11 -3.85
CA ALA A 158 14.76 -26.59 -2.84
C ALA A 158 14.61 -28.12 -2.88
N LEU A 159 14.45 -28.71 -4.07
CA LEU A 159 14.40 -30.17 -4.22
C LEU A 159 15.70 -30.84 -3.81
N SER A 160 16.85 -30.24 -4.11
CA SER A 160 18.16 -30.76 -3.68
C SER A 160 18.30 -30.71 -2.16
N ALA A 161 17.85 -29.63 -1.52
CA ALA A 161 17.82 -29.50 -0.06
C ALA A 161 16.88 -30.51 0.60
N LEU A 162 15.71 -30.75 0.00
CA LEU A 162 14.77 -31.78 0.46
C LEU A 162 15.35 -33.19 0.30
N ALA A 163 16.00 -33.49 -0.83
CA ALA A 163 16.66 -34.77 -1.07
C ALA A 163 17.81 -35.00 -0.08
N LEU A 164 18.63 -33.98 0.18
CA LEU A 164 19.68 -34.02 1.20
C LEU A 164 19.10 -34.21 2.61
N GLY A 165 18.01 -33.52 2.93
CA GLY A 165 17.28 -33.71 4.19
C GLY A 165 16.71 -35.12 4.32
N GLY A 166 16.18 -35.69 3.25
CA GLY A 166 15.71 -37.07 3.20
C GLY A 166 16.85 -38.07 3.40
N ALA A 167 18.00 -37.87 2.75
CA ALA A 167 19.19 -38.68 2.97
C ALA A 167 19.71 -38.58 4.42
N ALA A 168 19.75 -37.37 4.99
CA ALA A 168 20.11 -37.15 6.39
C ALA A 168 19.12 -37.82 7.36
N ALA A 169 17.83 -37.86 7.02
CA ALA A 169 16.81 -38.55 7.81
C ALA A 169 17.02 -40.07 7.82
N LEU A 170 17.54 -40.65 6.73
CA LEU A 170 17.86 -42.08 6.66
C LEU A 170 19.17 -42.43 7.38
N VAL A 171 20.20 -41.57 7.29
CA VAL A 171 21.54 -41.84 7.84
C VAL A 171 21.64 -41.46 9.32
N ALA A 172 21.07 -40.32 9.72
CA ALA A 172 21.22 -39.76 11.06
C ALA A 172 19.92 -39.08 11.55
N PRO A 173 18.82 -39.82 11.69
CA PRO A 173 17.50 -39.26 12.03
C PRO A 173 17.51 -38.44 13.33
N GLY A 174 18.20 -38.93 14.37
CA GLY A 174 18.29 -38.24 15.65
C GLY A 174 19.05 -36.91 15.56
N ALA A 175 20.17 -36.87 14.83
CA ALA A 175 20.97 -35.65 14.65
C ALA A 175 20.22 -34.62 13.80
N LEU A 176 19.52 -35.05 12.75
CA LEU A 176 18.68 -34.18 11.94
C LEU A 176 17.52 -33.61 12.77
N PHE A 177 16.80 -34.45 13.51
CA PHE A 177 15.71 -34.01 14.38
C PHE A 177 16.19 -33.00 15.42
N LEU A 178 17.31 -33.28 16.10
CA LEU A 178 17.90 -32.35 17.07
C LEU A 178 18.29 -31.02 16.42
N SER A 179 18.89 -31.05 15.22
CA SER A 179 19.29 -29.83 14.49
C SER A 179 18.07 -28.97 14.12
N LEU A 180 17.00 -29.60 13.62
CA LEU A 180 15.74 -28.94 13.30
C LEU A 180 15.05 -28.40 14.55
N LEU A 181 15.08 -29.15 15.65
CA LEU A 181 14.53 -28.74 16.94
C LEU A 181 15.28 -27.52 17.51
N LEU A 182 16.62 -27.53 17.47
CA LEU A 182 17.42 -26.38 17.88
C LEU A 182 17.14 -25.15 17.02
N ALA A 183 17.01 -25.32 15.70
CA ALA A 183 16.65 -24.23 14.81
C ALA A 183 15.23 -23.68 15.10
N ALA A 184 14.26 -24.55 15.34
CA ALA A 184 12.90 -24.18 15.69
C ALA A 184 12.84 -23.43 17.02
N SER A 185 13.54 -23.93 18.05
CA SER A 185 13.62 -23.30 19.37
C SER A 185 14.36 -21.97 19.33
N ALA A 186 15.43 -21.85 18.54
CA ALA A 186 16.14 -20.58 18.34
C ALA A 186 15.24 -19.54 17.64
N ALA A 187 14.52 -19.94 16.57
CA ALA A 187 13.57 -19.06 15.90
C ALA A 187 12.44 -18.59 16.84
N MET A 188 11.89 -19.51 17.64
CA MET A 188 10.87 -19.19 18.66
C MET A 188 11.42 -18.24 19.73
N ALA A 189 12.61 -18.50 20.27
CA ALA A 189 13.23 -17.65 21.29
C ALA A 189 13.52 -16.24 20.76
N LEU A 190 14.08 -16.12 19.55
CA LEU A 190 14.38 -14.83 18.93
C LEU A 190 13.09 -14.05 18.60
N GLY A 191 12.08 -14.72 18.04
CA GLY A 191 10.79 -14.13 17.73
C GLY A 191 10.06 -13.63 18.98
N THR A 192 10.03 -14.44 20.03
CA THR A 192 9.45 -14.07 21.34
C THR A 192 10.22 -12.94 21.99
N GLY A 193 11.55 -12.98 21.97
CA GLY A 193 12.41 -11.90 22.47
C GLY A 193 12.14 -10.57 21.76
N LEU A 194 12.03 -10.59 20.43
CA LEU A 194 11.69 -9.40 19.64
C LEU A 194 10.30 -8.86 19.97
N LYS A 195 9.28 -9.72 20.04
CA LYS A 195 7.92 -9.33 20.38
C LYS A 195 7.83 -8.75 21.80
N LEU A 196 8.51 -9.35 22.76
CA LEU A 196 8.60 -8.83 24.13
C LEU A 196 9.30 -7.47 24.16
N ALA A 197 10.45 -7.34 23.49
CA ALA A 197 11.17 -6.08 23.39
C ALA A 197 10.30 -4.98 22.74
N ALA A 198 9.57 -5.31 21.69
CA ALA A 198 8.63 -4.39 21.03
C ALA A 198 7.49 -4.00 21.97
N ALA A 199 6.88 -4.94 22.69
CA ALA A 199 5.83 -4.66 23.67
C ALA A 199 6.32 -3.73 24.79
N LEU A 200 7.48 -4.02 25.36
CA LEU A 200 8.12 -3.16 26.36
C LEU A 200 8.43 -1.77 25.80
N ALA A 201 8.93 -1.67 24.57
CA ALA A 201 9.18 -0.39 23.91
C ALA A 201 7.89 0.40 23.68
N THR A 202 6.77 -0.25 23.36
CA THR A 202 5.46 0.39 23.21
C THR A 202 4.89 0.91 24.52
N LEU A 203 5.17 0.23 25.64
CA LEU A 203 4.73 0.66 26.97
C LEU A 203 5.55 1.83 27.53
N ARG A 204 6.77 2.06 27.04
CA ARG A 204 7.57 3.23 27.44
C ARG A 204 6.88 4.54 27.01
N PRO A 205 7.10 5.66 27.72
CA PRO A 205 6.69 6.97 27.24
C PRO A 205 7.28 7.22 25.84
N PRO A 206 6.51 7.81 24.91
CA PRO A 206 7.09 8.21 23.63
C PRO A 206 8.24 9.21 23.89
N PRO A 207 9.35 9.12 23.13
CA PRO A 207 10.39 10.14 23.21
C PRO A 207 9.79 11.51 22.90
N ALA A 208 10.36 12.56 23.51
CA ALA A 208 9.93 13.93 23.26
C ALA A 208 9.94 14.21 21.74
N ASP A 209 8.86 14.78 21.24
CA ASP A 209 8.67 15.05 19.82
C ASP A 209 9.58 16.23 19.41
N PRO A 210 10.68 16.02 18.65
CA PRO A 210 11.55 17.11 18.25
C PRO A 210 10.81 18.06 17.30
N ALA A 211 11.07 19.36 17.51
CA ALA A 211 10.46 20.55 16.89
C ALA A 211 9.48 20.37 15.72
N ARG A 212 8.27 20.90 15.90
CA ARG A 212 7.23 21.07 14.88
C ARG A 212 7.69 22.05 13.79
N VAL A 213 7.96 21.57 12.59
CA VAL A 213 7.83 22.41 11.40
C VAL A 213 6.34 22.56 11.15
N VAL A 214 5.77 23.76 11.26
CA VAL A 214 4.36 23.98 10.89
C VAL A 214 4.36 24.55 9.48
N ALA A 215 4.12 23.69 8.48
CA ALA A 215 3.81 24.17 7.15
C ALA A 215 2.48 24.96 7.20
N ALA A 216 2.48 26.18 6.66
CA ALA A 216 1.32 27.06 6.69
C ALA A 216 0.16 26.58 5.79
N SER A 217 0.45 25.73 4.79
CA SER A 217 -0.53 25.25 3.80
C SER A 217 -0.68 23.73 3.84
N ARG A 218 -1.93 23.26 3.67
CA ARG A 218 -2.26 21.84 3.56
C ARG A 218 -1.87 21.31 2.16
N PRO A 219 -1.19 20.16 2.04
CA PRO A 219 -0.78 19.59 0.76
C PRO A 219 -1.96 18.93 0.03
N VAL A 220 -1.82 18.77 -1.29
CA VAL A 220 -2.72 17.91 -2.07
C VAL A 220 -2.41 16.45 -1.73
N VAL A 221 -3.45 15.66 -1.48
CA VAL A 221 -3.35 14.22 -1.18
C VAL A 221 -4.03 13.43 -2.29
N THR A 222 -3.29 12.55 -2.95
CA THR A 222 -3.86 11.57 -3.88
C THR A 222 -4.11 10.25 -3.17
N LEU A 223 -5.33 9.72 -3.25
CA LEU A 223 -5.66 8.37 -2.78
C LEU A 223 -5.79 7.42 -3.97
N LEU A 224 -4.95 6.39 -4.01
CA LEU A 224 -5.05 5.31 -4.98
C LEU A 224 -5.88 4.18 -4.40
N VAL A 225 -7.00 3.86 -5.04
CA VAL A 225 -7.92 2.79 -4.61
C VAL A 225 -7.98 1.72 -5.70
N ALA A 226 -7.37 0.57 -5.44
CA ALA A 226 -7.31 -0.52 -6.42
C ALA A 226 -8.59 -1.37 -6.37
N LEU A 227 -9.30 -1.46 -7.49
CA LEU A 227 -10.54 -2.20 -7.63
C LEU A 227 -10.33 -3.40 -8.56
N TYR A 228 -10.83 -4.57 -8.16
CA TYR A 228 -10.79 -5.76 -9.01
C TYR A 228 -11.96 -6.69 -8.69
N ARG A 229 -12.88 -6.84 -9.66
CA ARG A 229 -14.14 -7.61 -9.61
C ARG A 229 -15.08 -7.21 -8.47
N GLU A 230 -15.25 -5.92 -8.25
CA GLU A 230 -16.05 -5.38 -7.15
C GLU A 230 -17.39 -4.85 -7.66
N ARG A 231 -18.49 -5.61 -7.44
CA ARG A 231 -19.83 -5.21 -7.89
C ARG A 231 -20.55 -4.32 -6.88
N GLU A 232 -20.70 -4.80 -5.65
CA GLU A 232 -21.48 -4.13 -4.60
C GLU A 232 -20.69 -3.08 -3.82
N ILE A 233 -19.35 -3.18 -3.81
CA ILE A 233 -18.50 -2.35 -2.94
C ILE A 233 -18.28 -0.94 -3.47
N ALA A 234 -18.40 -0.68 -4.79
CA ALA A 234 -18.11 0.64 -5.36
C ALA A 234 -18.98 1.76 -4.78
N ARG A 235 -20.27 1.50 -4.53
CA ARG A 235 -21.18 2.48 -3.90
C ARG A 235 -20.83 2.74 -2.45
N HIS A 236 -20.60 1.68 -1.67
CA HIS A 236 -20.22 1.80 -0.25
C HIS A 236 -18.87 2.51 -0.09
N LEU A 237 -17.92 2.21 -0.96
CA LEU A 237 -16.62 2.87 -1.02
C LEU A 237 -16.80 4.38 -1.22
N LEU A 238 -17.58 4.82 -2.21
CA LEU A 238 -17.80 6.25 -2.47
C LEU A 238 -18.47 6.95 -1.27
N VAL A 239 -19.40 6.29 -0.59
CA VAL A 239 -20.02 6.82 0.65
C VAL A 239 -18.98 6.98 1.75
N ARG A 240 -18.08 6.00 1.93
CA ARG A 240 -17.01 6.06 2.95
C ARG A 240 -15.99 7.14 2.62
N LEU A 241 -15.57 7.26 1.37
CA LEU A 241 -14.63 8.30 0.92
C LEU A 241 -15.25 9.71 0.98
N ALA A 242 -16.56 9.83 0.79
CA ALA A 242 -17.29 11.09 0.97
C ALA A 242 -17.35 11.54 2.44
N ARG A 243 -17.07 10.66 3.42
CA ARG A 243 -17.00 11.03 4.84
C ARG A 243 -15.64 11.59 5.27
N LEU A 244 -14.63 11.53 4.42
CA LEU A 244 -13.31 12.11 4.72
C LEU A 244 -13.41 13.62 4.91
N ASP A 245 -12.97 14.10 6.07
CA ASP A 245 -12.89 15.50 6.47
C ASP A 245 -11.56 16.10 5.99
N TYR A 246 -11.51 16.39 4.70
CA TYR A 246 -10.40 17.11 4.06
C TYR A 246 -10.94 17.99 2.93
N PRO A 247 -10.36 19.19 2.68
CA PRO A 247 -10.81 20.06 1.61
C PRO A 247 -10.83 19.34 0.26
N ARG A 248 -11.97 19.36 -0.45
CA ARG A 248 -12.17 18.61 -1.70
C ARG A 248 -11.29 19.10 -2.85
N ASP A 249 -10.86 20.36 -2.79
CA ASP A 249 -9.90 20.95 -3.70
C ASP A 249 -8.45 20.47 -3.46
N LEU A 250 -8.18 19.85 -2.31
CA LEU A 250 -6.88 19.26 -1.94
C LEU A 250 -6.91 17.73 -1.95
N LEU A 251 -8.00 17.11 -2.40
CA LEU A 251 -8.17 15.65 -2.43
C LEU A 251 -8.31 15.17 -3.89
N ASP A 252 -7.49 14.21 -4.28
CA ASP A 252 -7.52 13.56 -5.60
C ASP A 252 -7.70 12.05 -5.41
N ILE A 253 -8.88 11.50 -5.70
CA ILE A 253 -9.12 10.06 -5.57
C ILE A 253 -9.06 9.40 -6.93
N CYS A 254 -8.16 8.43 -7.06
CA CYS A 254 -7.98 7.61 -8.25
C CYS A 254 -8.53 6.20 -8.00
N LEU A 255 -9.65 5.88 -8.64
CA LEU A 255 -10.17 4.52 -8.71
C LEU A 255 -9.41 3.77 -9.82
N VAL A 256 -8.55 2.84 -9.43
CA VAL A 256 -7.65 2.13 -10.34
C VAL A 256 -8.29 0.79 -10.72
N VAL A 257 -8.59 0.61 -12.00
CA VAL A 257 -9.26 -0.58 -12.55
C VAL A 257 -8.45 -1.19 -13.68
N GLU A 258 -8.44 -2.52 -13.79
CA GLU A 258 -7.82 -3.20 -14.92
C GLU A 258 -8.70 -3.10 -16.19
N ALA A 259 -8.08 -2.99 -17.36
CA ALA A 259 -8.79 -2.85 -18.63
C ALA A 259 -9.70 -4.03 -18.96
N ASP A 260 -9.34 -5.25 -18.50
CA ASP A 260 -10.08 -6.50 -18.69
C ASP A 260 -11.20 -6.70 -17.65
N ASP A 261 -11.33 -5.83 -16.64
CA ASP A 261 -12.39 -5.87 -15.65
C ASP A 261 -13.65 -5.14 -16.13
N ALA A 262 -14.32 -5.73 -17.12
CA ALA A 262 -15.54 -5.19 -17.70
C ALA A 262 -16.62 -4.93 -16.64
N LEU A 263 -16.73 -5.80 -15.64
CA LEU A 263 -17.76 -5.70 -14.59
C LEU A 263 -17.60 -4.43 -13.74
N THR A 264 -16.41 -4.20 -13.20
CA THR A 264 -16.17 -3.01 -12.36
C THR A 264 -16.27 -1.73 -13.20
N ARG A 265 -15.80 -1.76 -14.45
CA ARG A 265 -15.87 -0.61 -15.37
C ARG A 265 -17.30 -0.24 -15.74
N GLU A 266 -18.14 -1.23 -16.05
CA GLU A 266 -19.57 -1.02 -16.30
C GLU A 266 -20.24 -0.42 -15.08
N THR A 267 -19.98 -0.99 -13.89
CA THR A 267 -20.53 -0.47 -12.62
C THR A 267 -20.15 1.00 -12.40
N LEU A 268 -18.87 1.35 -12.56
CA LEU A 268 -18.41 2.74 -12.41
C LEU A 268 -19.01 3.67 -13.48
N SER A 269 -19.25 3.20 -14.70
CA SER A 269 -19.85 4.02 -15.77
C SER A 269 -21.30 4.45 -15.47
N THR A 270 -22.00 3.69 -14.61
CA THR A 270 -23.37 4.03 -14.18
C THR A 270 -23.42 5.02 -13.02
N ILE A 271 -22.28 5.34 -12.40
CA ILE A 271 -22.19 6.19 -11.21
C ILE A 271 -21.65 7.56 -11.62
N ALA A 272 -22.38 8.63 -11.27
CA ALA A 272 -21.88 9.99 -11.40
C ALA A 272 -20.77 10.23 -10.36
N LEU A 273 -19.52 10.23 -10.80
CA LEU A 273 -18.37 10.46 -9.93
C LEU A 273 -18.25 11.96 -9.58
N PRO A 274 -18.01 12.31 -8.31
CA PRO A 274 -17.68 13.68 -7.93
C PRO A 274 -16.39 14.18 -8.62
N PRO A 275 -16.20 15.50 -8.83
CA PRO A 275 -15.01 16.04 -9.53
C PRO A 275 -13.65 15.67 -8.90
N TRP A 276 -13.63 15.35 -7.60
CA TRP A 276 -12.44 14.91 -6.85
C TRP A 276 -12.21 13.39 -6.93
N VAL A 277 -13.01 12.66 -7.70
CA VAL A 277 -12.88 11.21 -7.95
C VAL A 277 -12.78 10.97 -9.46
N ARG A 278 -11.81 10.17 -9.88
CA ARG A 278 -11.63 9.77 -11.28
C ARG A 278 -11.18 8.33 -11.41
N THR A 279 -11.44 7.74 -12.57
CA THR A 279 -11.06 6.37 -12.88
C THR A 279 -9.78 6.35 -13.70
N ILE A 280 -8.83 5.49 -13.33
CA ILE A 280 -7.63 5.19 -14.12
C ILE A 280 -7.75 3.75 -14.59
N VAL A 281 -7.77 3.57 -15.92
CA VAL A 281 -7.85 2.25 -16.54
C VAL A 281 -6.44 1.76 -16.86
N VAL A 282 -5.99 0.77 -16.10
CA VAL A 282 -4.68 0.14 -16.28
C VAL A 282 -4.76 -0.78 -17.51
N PRO A 283 -3.93 -0.58 -18.53
CA PRO A 283 -3.87 -1.48 -19.69
C PRO A 283 -3.55 -2.92 -19.28
N VAL A 284 -3.91 -3.88 -20.12
CA VAL A 284 -3.44 -5.27 -19.95
C VAL A 284 -1.92 -5.30 -20.14
N GLY A 285 -1.21 -5.87 -19.17
CA GLY A 285 0.24 -6.03 -19.17
C GLY A 285 0.68 -7.49 -19.09
N THR A 286 1.96 -7.72 -18.79
CA THR A 286 2.49 -9.07 -18.59
C THR A 286 2.16 -9.62 -17.21
N LEU A 287 1.95 -8.71 -16.24
CA LEU A 287 1.54 -9.02 -14.88
C LEU A 287 0.16 -8.44 -14.59
N ARG A 288 -0.57 -9.08 -13.69
CA ARG A 288 -1.81 -8.56 -13.12
C ARG A 288 -1.74 -8.58 -11.61
N THR A 289 -1.19 -7.51 -11.04
CA THR A 289 -0.92 -7.36 -9.60
C THR A 289 -1.29 -5.95 -9.14
N LYS A 290 -1.75 -5.80 -7.88
CA LYS A 290 -1.98 -4.48 -7.25
C LYS A 290 -0.77 -3.54 -7.38
N PRO A 291 0.49 -3.93 -7.07
CA PRO A 291 1.63 -3.03 -7.19
C PRO A 291 1.83 -2.48 -8.61
N ARG A 292 1.57 -3.28 -9.65
CA ARG A 292 1.60 -2.81 -11.04
C ARG A 292 0.53 -1.75 -11.29
N ALA A 293 -0.70 -2.01 -10.86
CA ALA A 293 -1.80 -1.06 -11.01
C ALA A 293 -1.52 0.26 -10.29
N LEU A 294 -1.01 0.19 -9.05
CA LEU A 294 -0.60 1.37 -8.27
C LEU A 294 0.55 2.13 -8.95
N ASN A 295 1.56 1.43 -9.47
CA ASN A 295 2.67 2.03 -10.20
C ASN A 295 2.25 2.75 -11.48
N TYR A 296 1.24 2.22 -12.18
CA TYR A 296 0.66 2.86 -13.36
C TYR A 296 -0.10 4.13 -12.96
N ALA A 297 -0.95 4.03 -11.94
CA ALA A 297 -1.74 5.15 -11.43
C ALA A 297 -0.89 6.27 -10.82
N LEU A 298 0.26 5.95 -10.25
CA LEU A 298 1.19 6.91 -9.64
C LEU A 298 1.59 8.03 -10.61
N ASP A 299 1.80 7.73 -11.90
CA ASP A 299 2.20 8.75 -12.88
C ASP A 299 1.09 9.78 -13.15
N PHE A 300 -0.17 9.44 -12.85
CA PHE A 300 -1.31 10.34 -12.98
C PHE A 300 -1.63 11.09 -11.69
N ALA A 301 -1.05 10.70 -10.54
CA ALA A 301 -1.33 11.33 -9.25
C ALA A 301 -0.99 12.83 -9.28
N ARG A 302 -1.74 13.64 -8.54
CA ARG A 302 -1.47 15.09 -8.39
C ARG A 302 -0.88 15.47 -7.03
N GLY A 303 -1.11 14.63 -6.02
CA GLY A 303 -0.77 14.92 -4.63
C GLY A 303 0.72 14.88 -4.34
N GLU A 304 1.14 15.71 -3.40
CA GLU A 304 2.46 15.64 -2.76
C GLU A 304 2.54 14.45 -1.80
N ILE A 305 1.37 14.02 -1.29
CA ILE A 305 1.20 12.80 -0.50
C ILE A 305 0.38 11.80 -1.33
N VAL A 306 0.84 10.55 -1.39
CA VAL A 306 0.13 9.44 -2.03
C VAL A 306 -0.31 8.44 -0.96
N GLY A 307 -1.62 8.26 -0.83
CA GLY A 307 -2.25 7.25 0.03
C GLY A 307 -2.70 6.03 -0.77
N VAL A 308 -2.75 4.86 -0.12
CA VAL A 308 -3.30 3.63 -0.69
C VAL A 308 -4.46 3.14 0.17
N TYR A 309 -5.59 2.87 -0.47
CA TYR A 309 -6.74 2.16 0.12
C TYR A 309 -7.13 0.93 -0.70
N ASP A 310 -7.70 -0.05 -0.02
CA ASP A 310 -8.45 -1.16 -0.62
C ASP A 310 -9.94 -0.82 -0.73
N ALA A 311 -10.68 -1.60 -1.52
CA ALA A 311 -12.07 -1.29 -1.86
C ALA A 311 -13.01 -1.37 -0.64
N GLU A 312 -12.70 -2.25 0.30
CA GLU A 312 -13.43 -2.53 1.53
C GLU A 312 -13.07 -1.60 2.69
N ASP A 313 -12.15 -0.66 2.51
CA ASP A 313 -11.65 0.18 3.59
C ASP A 313 -12.72 1.17 4.08
N ALA A 314 -12.77 1.35 5.40
CA ALA A 314 -13.57 2.32 6.10
C ALA A 314 -12.66 3.24 6.95
N PRO A 315 -11.99 4.22 6.33
CA PRO A 315 -11.06 5.10 7.03
C PRO A 315 -11.79 6.04 8.00
N ALA A 316 -11.12 6.41 9.09
CA ALA A 316 -11.61 7.46 9.99
C ALA A 316 -11.80 8.80 9.23
N PRO A 317 -12.86 9.57 9.50
CA PRO A 317 -13.14 10.82 8.81
C PRO A 317 -11.97 11.81 8.80
N ASP A 318 -11.28 11.97 9.92
CA ASP A 318 -10.18 12.93 10.11
C ASP A 318 -8.81 12.42 9.64
N GLN A 319 -8.74 11.21 9.07
CA GLN A 319 -7.49 10.50 8.78
C GLN A 319 -6.54 11.32 7.89
N ILE A 320 -7.05 11.90 6.80
CA ILE A 320 -6.22 12.67 5.86
C ILE A 320 -5.70 13.95 6.49
N ALA A 321 -6.52 14.64 7.30
CA ALA A 321 -6.11 15.84 8.01
C ALA A 321 -4.95 15.54 8.98
N ARG A 322 -5.01 14.40 9.67
CA ARG A 322 -3.95 13.95 10.59
C ARG A 322 -2.67 13.54 9.87
N VAL A 323 -2.78 12.85 8.74
CA VAL A 323 -1.65 12.52 7.86
C VAL A 323 -0.94 13.77 7.39
N ALA A 324 -1.70 14.72 6.83
CA ALA A 324 -1.17 15.99 6.34
C ALA A 324 -0.47 16.79 7.45
N ALA A 325 -1.11 16.92 8.61
CA ALA A 325 -0.52 17.58 9.77
C ALA A 325 0.78 16.88 10.22
N ARG A 326 0.79 15.55 10.27
CA ARG A 326 1.96 14.81 10.73
C ARG A 326 3.15 14.91 9.76
N PHE A 327 2.91 14.90 8.45
CA PHE A 327 4.00 15.17 7.49
C PHE A 327 4.47 16.62 7.55
N ALA A 328 3.60 17.59 7.83
CA ALA A 328 4.04 18.97 8.03
C ALA A 328 5.00 19.07 9.22
N GLU A 329 4.70 18.39 10.32
CA GLU A 329 5.51 18.33 11.55
C GLU A 329 6.84 17.59 11.41
N ARG A 330 7.16 17.01 10.24
CA ARG A 330 8.30 16.13 10.04
C ARG A 330 9.16 16.57 8.87
N GLY A 331 10.46 16.31 9.00
CA GLY A 331 11.39 16.51 7.90
C GLY A 331 11.18 15.50 6.76
N PRO A 332 11.97 15.63 5.68
CA PRO A 332 11.90 14.76 4.52
C PRO A 332 12.36 13.32 4.80
N GLU A 333 13.02 13.06 5.94
CA GLU A 333 13.44 11.72 6.34
C GLU A 333 12.24 10.84 6.72
N VAL A 334 11.13 11.42 7.18
CA VAL A 334 9.87 10.69 7.34
C VAL A 334 9.15 10.66 6.00
N ALA A 335 9.30 9.53 5.31
CA ALA A 335 8.72 9.33 3.98
C ALA A 335 7.40 8.56 4.02
N CYS A 336 7.09 7.83 5.09
CA CYS A 336 5.90 7.01 5.20
C CYS A 336 5.22 7.18 6.57
N LEU A 337 3.90 7.32 6.55
CA LEU A 337 3.03 7.22 7.71
C LEU A 337 2.12 6.00 7.53
N GLN A 338 2.15 5.09 8.50
CA GLN A 338 1.28 3.91 8.55
C GLN A 338 0.23 4.12 9.65
N GLY A 339 -1.05 4.07 9.27
CA GLY A 339 -2.14 4.03 10.24
C GLY A 339 -2.41 2.62 10.77
N VAL A 340 -3.44 2.50 11.58
CA VAL A 340 -3.84 1.26 12.25
C VAL A 340 -4.97 0.60 11.46
N LEU A 341 -4.81 -0.69 11.17
CA LEU A 341 -5.91 -1.50 10.66
C LEU A 341 -6.68 -2.16 11.80
N ASP A 342 -8.00 -2.18 11.66
CA ASP A 342 -8.89 -2.83 12.59
C ASP A 342 -10.11 -3.40 11.85
N TYR A 343 -10.85 -4.32 12.47
CA TYR A 343 -11.96 -5.00 11.80
C TYR A 343 -13.31 -4.60 12.41
N TYR A 344 -14.28 -4.29 11.54
CA TYR A 344 -15.64 -3.95 11.97
C TYR A 344 -16.49 -5.20 12.26
N ASN A 345 -16.20 -6.34 11.62
CA ASN A 345 -16.95 -7.60 11.78
C ASN A 345 -16.38 -8.55 12.87
N SER A 346 -15.68 -7.99 13.87
CA SER A 346 -14.98 -8.76 14.90
C SER A 346 -15.86 -9.71 15.73
N HIS A 347 -17.18 -9.53 15.73
CA HIS A 347 -18.13 -10.36 16.47
C HIS A 347 -18.75 -11.50 15.64
N ALA A 348 -18.51 -11.55 14.32
CA ALA A 348 -19.18 -12.48 13.41
C ALA A 348 -18.97 -13.95 13.76
N ASN A 349 -17.72 -14.37 14.03
CA ASN A 349 -17.43 -15.74 14.46
C ASN A 349 -16.06 -15.84 15.18
N TRP A 350 -15.67 -17.05 15.59
CA TRP A 350 -14.38 -17.29 16.24
C TRP A 350 -13.18 -16.84 15.41
N MET A 351 -13.20 -17.05 14.09
CA MET A 351 -12.13 -16.65 13.18
C MET A 351 -11.97 -15.13 13.14
N THR A 352 -13.08 -14.38 13.02
CA THR A 352 -13.01 -12.90 12.98
C THR A 352 -12.55 -12.31 14.32
N ARG A 353 -12.88 -12.96 15.46
CA ARG A 353 -12.34 -12.59 16.78
C ARG A 353 -10.84 -12.78 16.86
N CYS A 354 -10.34 -13.96 16.48
CA CYS A 354 -8.90 -14.26 16.48
C CYS A 354 -8.13 -13.32 15.55
N PHE A 355 -8.67 -13.08 14.36
CA PHE A 355 -8.06 -12.18 13.38
C PHE A 355 -7.99 -10.74 13.91
N THR A 356 -9.06 -10.26 14.56
CA THR A 356 -9.07 -8.94 15.22
C THR A 356 -8.05 -8.84 16.35
N LEU A 357 -7.92 -9.88 17.18
CA LEU A 357 -6.91 -9.92 18.23
C LEU A 357 -5.49 -9.84 17.68
N GLU A 358 -5.22 -10.58 16.60
CA GLU A 358 -3.91 -10.58 15.96
C GLU A 358 -3.56 -9.19 15.38
N TYR A 359 -4.49 -8.54 14.69
CA TYR A 359 -4.27 -7.19 14.16
C TYR A 359 -4.12 -6.15 15.28
N ALA A 360 -4.91 -6.27 16.35
CA ALA A 360 -4.78 -5.41 17.52
C ALA A 360 -3.40 -5.57 18.18
N ALA A 361 -2.90 -6.80 18.32
CA ALA A 361 -1.54 -7.07 18.78
C ALA A 361 -0.49 -6.46 17.85
N TRP A 362 -0.63 -6.67 16.54
CA TRP A 362 0.34 -6.25 15.54
C TRP A 362 0.43 -4.72 15.42
N PHE A 363 -0.67 -4.04 15.10
CA PHE A 363 -0.68 -2.60 14.80
C PHE A 363 -0.57 -1.72 16.04
N ARG A 364 -1.00 -2.18 17.22
CA ARG A 364 -1.02 -1.35 18.44
C ARG A 364 0.05 -1.69 19.47
N VAL A 365 0.74 -2.82 19.31
CA VAL A 365 1.80 -3.26 20.24
C VAL A 365 3.10 -3.54 19.50
N VAL A 366 3.09 -4.44 18.51
CA VAL A 366 4.34 -4.90 17.88
C VAL A 366 4.94 -3.85 16.94
N LEU A 367 4.20 -3.37 15.93
CA LEU A 367 4.71 -2.38 14.97
C LEU A 367 5.17 -1.06 15.64
N PRO A 368 4.41 -0.44 16.56
CA PRO A 368 4.89 0.75 17.26
C PRO A 368 6.16 0.46 18.07
N GLY A 369 6.27 -0.75 18.62
CA GLY A 369 7.43 -1.20 19.37
C GLY A 369 8.66 -1.35 18.49
N LEU A 370 8.52 -1.98 17.32
CA LEU A 370 9.60 -2.10 16.33
C LEU A 370 10.09 -0.72 15.88
N ALA A 371 9.17 0.21 15.60
CA ALA A 371 9.52 1.58 15.22
C ALA A 371 10.28 2.31 16.33
N ARG A 372 9.84 2.18 17.59
CA ARG A 372 10.54 2.75 18.77
C ARG A 372 11.90 2.10 19.02
N LEU A 373 12.05 0.82 18.68
CA LEU A 373 13.33 0.13 18.64
C LEU A 373 14.18 0.50 17.42
N GLY A 374 13.76 1.45 16.58
CA GLY A 374 14.51 1.87 15.39
C GLY A 374 14.74 0.75 14.37
N LEU A 375 13.95 -0.32 14.44
CA LEU A 375 13.97 -1.45 13.52
C LEU A 375 13.19 -1.14 12.25
N VAL A 376 13.36 -1.98 11.23
CA VAL A 376 12.57 -1.90 10.00
C VAL A 376 11.11 -2.20 10.33
N VAL A 377 10.20 -1.36 9.84
CA VAL A 377 8.76 -1.53 9.97
C VAL A 377 8.23 -2.16 8.68
N PRO A 378 7.84 -3.45 8.67
CA PRO A 378 7.10 -4.00 7.53
C PRO A 378 5.73 -3.33 7.46
N LEU A 379 5.43 -2.73 6.31
CA LEU A 379 4.17 -2.00 6.09
C LEU A 379 2.99 -2.97 5.95
N GLY A 380 1.78 -2.47 6.23
CA GLY A 380 0.55 -3.26 6.36
C GLY A 380 -0.47 -3.10 5.23
N GLY A 381 -0.04 -3.02 3.96
CA GLY A 381 -0.89 -3.19 2.77
C GLY A 381 -1.86 -2.06 2.40
N THR A 382 -2.45 -1.41 3.39
CA THR A 382 -3.34 -0.25 3.25
C THR A 382 -3.20 0.71 4.43
N THR A 383 -3.86 1.86 4.35
CA THR A 383 -3.72 2.97 5.31
C THR A 383 -2.26 3.43 5.37
N LEU A 384 -1.67 3.52 4.19
CA LEU A 384 -0.29 3.87 3.93
C LEU A 384 -0.24 5.19 3.19
N PHE A 385 0.49 6.15 3.73
CA PHE A 385 0.66 7.47 3.14
C PHE A 385 2.13 7.74 2.94
N PHE A 386 2.51 8.08 1.72
CA PHE A 386 3.89 8.33 1.33
C PHE A 386 4.06 9.77 0.89
N ARG A 387 5.21 10.38 1.20
CA ARG A 387 5.66 11.51 0.39
C ARG A 387 5.94 11.01 -1.02
N ARG A 388 5.33 11.65 -2.00
CA ARG A 388 5.41 11.22 -3.41
C ARG A 388 6.85 11.17 -3.91
N ASP A 389 7.65 12.17 -3.59
CA ASP A 389 9.04 12.27 -4.01
C ASP A 389 9.89 11.08 -3.53
N ALA A 390 9.72 10.66 -2.28
CA ALA A 390 10.39 9.49 -1.73
C ALA A 390 9.91 8.19 -2.38
N LEU A 391 8.60 8.06 -2.60
CA LEU A 391 8.01 6.90 -3.27
C LEU A 391 8.53 6.78 -4.72
N GLU A 392 8.59 7.87 -5.47
CA GLU A 392 9.09 7.91 -6.85
C GLU A 392 10.60 7.62 -6.92
N ARG A 393 11.40 8.16 -5.99
CA ARG A 393 12.84 7.85 -5.90
C ARG A 393 13.12 6.37 -5.67
N LEU A 394 12.24 5.68 -4.95
CA LEU A 394 12.34 4.23 -4.72
C LEU A 394 11.76 3.38 -5.85
N GLY A 395 11.23 4.01 -6.90
CA GLY A 395 10.56 3.31 -8.00
C GLY A 395 9.18 2.76 -7.64
N GLY A 396 8.51 3.29 -6.62
CA GLY A 396 7.16 2.84 -6.23
C GLY A 396 7.15 1.44 -5.61
N TRP A 397 6.18 0.63 -6.00
CA TRP A 397 5.97 -0.73 -5.49
C TRP A 397 6.62 -1.78 -6.40
N ASP A 398 7.16 -2.87 -5.85
CA ASP A 398 7.69 -3.94 -6.70
C ASP A 398 6.54 -4.74 -7.32
N ALA A 399 6.31 -4.56 -8.62
CA ALA A 399 5.22 -5.21 -9.38
C ALA A 399 5.25 -6.75 -9.31
N HIS A 400 6.42 -7.31 -9.00
CA HIS A 400 6.69 -8.74 -8.93
C HIS A 400 6.68 -9.30 -7.50
N ASN A 401 6.37 -8.50 -6.48
CA ASN A 401 6.26 -8.95 -5.11
C ASN A 401 4.79 -9.11 -4.71
N VAL A 402 4.47 -10.17 -3.96
CA VAL A 402 3.10 -10.45 -3.47
C VAL A 402 2.81 -9.82 -2.10
N THR A 403 3.84 -9.25 -1.48
CA THR A 403 3.80 -8.37 -0.30
C THR A 403 4.65 -7.13 -0.60
N GLU A 404 4.18 -6.34 -1.55
CA GLU A 404 4.85 -5.11 -2.03
C GLU A 404 5.03 -4.06 -0.94
N ASP A 405 4.18 -4.11 0.07
CA ASP A 405 4.14 -3.26 1.25
C ASP A 405 5.32 -3.54 2.19
N ALA A 406 5.49 -4.79 2.61
CA ALA A 406 6.60 -5.21 3.46
C ALA A 406 7.96 -4.99 2.77
N ASP A 407 8.02 -5.22 1.45
CA ASP A 407 9.15 -4.88 0.58
C ASP A 407 9.46 -3.38 0.59
N LEU A 408 8.45 -2.54 0.35
CA LEU A 408 8.61 -1.09 0.35
C LEU A 408 9.05 -0.57 1.72
N GLY A 409 8.55 -1.14 2.82
CA GLY A 409 9.01 -0.82 4.18
C GLY A 409 10.49 -1.08 4.39
N LEU A 410 11.00 -2.20 3.87
CA LEU A 410 12.42 -2.54 3.91
C LEU A 410 13.24 -1.63 2.99
N ARG A 411 12.78 -1.34 1.77
CA ARG A 411 13.44 -0.39 0.87
C ARG A 411 13.52 1.02 1.48
N LEU A 412 12.44 1.55 2.07
CA LEU A 412 12.48 2.82 2.78
C LEU A 412 13.63 2.88 3.80
N ALA A 413 13.73 1.86 4.66
CA ALA A 413 14.77 1.80 5.67
C ALA A 413 16.19 1.68 5.09
N ARG A 414 16.37 0.94 3.99
CA ARG A 414 17.66 0.79 3.29
C ARG A 414 18.15 2.07 2.64
N TYR A 415 17.22 2.92 2.18
CA TYR A 415 17.54 4.22 1.57
C TYR A 415 17.50 5.37 2.59
N GLY A 416 17.56 5.06 3.89
CA GLY A 416 17.69 6.04 4.96
C GLY A 416 16.39 6.72 5.39
N TYR A 417 15.24 6.35 4.80
CA TYR A 417 13.95 6.88 5.20
C TYR A 417 13.41 6.22 6.47
N ARG A 418 12.51 6.93 7.14
CA ARG A 418 11.82 6.53 8.36
C ARG A 418 10.33 6.41 8.10
N THR A 419 9.74 5.37 8.68
CA THR A 419 8.30 5.16 8.77
C THR A 419 7.84 5.49 10.18
N GLU A 420 6.78 6.29 10.31
CA GLU A 420 6.11 6.50 11.61
C GLU A 420 4.72 5.86 11.64
N LEU A 421 4.32 5.43 12.83
CA LEU A 421 2.97 4.92 13.08
C LEU A 421 2.12 6.09 13.55
N ILE A 422 0.95 6.28 12.96
CA ILE A 422 0.00 7.34 13.31
C ILE A 422 -1.28 6.74 13.87
N ASP A 423 -1.85 7.38 14.89
CA ASP A 423 -2.98 6.84 15.66
C ASP A 423 -4.34 7.11 14.99
N THR A 424 -4.48 6.76 13.72
CA THR A 424 -5.73 6.80 12.95
C THR A 424 -6.08 5.40 12.49
N VAL A 425 -7.37 5.09 12.42
CA VAL A 425 -7.86 3.72 12.19
C VAL A 425 -8.59 3.64 10.85
N THR A 426 -8.35 2.55 10.14
CA THR A 426 -9.18 2.13 9.01
C THR A 426 -9.83 0.79 9.34
N GLY A 427 -11.14 0.74 9.23
CA GLY A 427 -11.94 -0.47 9.40
C GLY A 427 -11.94 -1.33 8.14
N GLU A 428 -11.71 -2.62 8.28
CA GLU A 428 -11.78 -3.62 7.20
C GLU A 428 -12.74 -4.77 7.56
N GLU A 429 -13.00 -5.65 6.59
CA GLU A 429 -13.66 -6.94 6.82
C GLU A 429 -12.65 -8.04 7.10
N ALA A 430 -12.73 -8.65 8.28
CA ALA A 430 -11.94 -9.84 8.59
C ALA A 430 -12.45 -11.06 7.80
N ASN A 431 -11.54 -11.88 7.29
CA ASN A 431 -11.88 -13.17 6.71
C ASN A 431 -12.45 -14.13 7.77
N GLY A 432 -13.76 -14.36 7.74
CA GLY A 432 -14.43 -15.27 8.67
C GLY A 432 -14.50 -16.73 8.22
N ARG A 433 -13.89 -17.10 7.09
CA ARG A 433 -13.94 -18.46 6.51
C ARG A 433 -12.54 -19.08 6.44
N LEU A 434 -12.45 -20.38 6.76
CA LEU A 434 -11.19 -21.11 6.88
C LEU A 434 -10.32 -21.09 5.62
N LEU A 435 -10.85 -21.53 4.48
CA LEU A 435 -10.07 -21.62 3.24
C LEU A 435 -9.60 -20.25 2.71
N PRO A 436 -10.46 -19.21 2.62
CA PRO A 436 -10.01 -17.85 2.28
C PRO A 436 -8.91 -17.33 3.21
N TRP A 437 -9.04 -17.57 4.52
CA TRP A 437 -8.03 -17.19 5.49
C TRP A 437 -6.68 -17.88 5.21
N VAL A 438 -6.66 -19.20 4.95
CA VAL A 438 -5.41 -19.93 4.61
C VAL A 438 -4.79 -19.41 3.31
N ARG A 439 -5.61 -19.07 2.30
CA ARG A 439 -5.14 -18.47 1.05
C ARG A 439 -4.48 -17.12 1.30
N GLN A 440 -5.12 -16.24 2.06
CA GLN A 440 -4.56 -14.94 2.42
C GLN A 440 -3.22 -15.09 3.15
N ARG A 441 -3.14 -16.00 4.13
CA ARG A 441 -1.90 -16.25 4.89
C ARG A 441 -0.79 -16.84 4.07
N SER A 442 -1.11 -17.75 3.14
CA SER A 442 -0.12 -18.30 2.21
C SER A 442 0.53 -17.21 1.37
N ARG A 443 -0.22 -16.18 0.94
CA ARG A 443 0.31 -15.04 0.20
C ARG A 443 1.27 -14.20 1.04
N TRP A 444 0.90 -13.89 2.28
CA TRP A 444 1.74 -13.07 3.17
C TRP A 444 3.06 -13.76 3.49
N LEU A 445 3.01 -15.04 3.88
CA LEU A 445 4.20 -15.81 4.23
C LEU A 445 5.10 -16.08 3.01
N LYS A 446 4.51 -16.35 1.84
CA LYS A 446 5.24 -16.42 0.55
C LYS A 446 5.96 -15.11 0.25
N GLY A 447 5.27 -13.98 0.44
CA GLY A 447 5.84 -12.66 0.26
C GLY A 447 6.98 -12.36 1.21
N TYR A 448 6.86 -12.71 2.49
CA TYR A 448 7.96 -12.59 3.46
C TYR A 448 9.19 -13.40 3.04
N ALA A 449 8.98 -14.65 2.59
CA ALA A 449 10.07 -15.48 2.07
C ALA A 449 10.72 -14.85 0.82
N MET A 450 9.91 -14.32 -0.10
CA MET A 450 10.37 -13.66 -1.32
C MET A 450 11.16 -12.38 -1.01
N THR A 451 10.58 -11.44 -0.26
CA THR A 451 11.21 -10.18 0.16
C THR A 451 12.52 -10.43 0.90
N GLY A 452 12.51 -11.31 1.91
CA GLY A 452 13.73 -11.68 2.64
C GLY A 452 14.82 -12.23 1.72
N SER A 453 14.45 -13.12 0.80
CA SER A 453 15.40 -13.72 -0.15
C SER A 453 15.96 -12.73 -1.18
N VAL A 454 15.13 -11.79 -1.67
CA VAL A 454 15.56 -10.75 -2.62
C VAL A 454 16.60 -9.85 -1.98
N HIS A 455 16.32 -9.35 -0.77
CA HIS A 455 17.24 -8.45 -0.08
C HIS A 455 18.47 -9.14 0.49
N MET A 456 18.44 -10.47 0.66
CA MET A 456 19.59 -11.28 1.06
C MET A 456 20.46 -11.77 -0.10
N ARG A 457 20.19 -11.34 -1.35
CA ARG A 457 21.07 -11.62 -2.51
C ARG A 457 22.49 -11.05 -2.31
N ASP A 458 22.59 -9.89 -1.66
CA ASP A 458 23.85 -9.30 -1.21
C ASP A 458 23.74 -8.94 0.28
N PRO A 459 24.05 -9.88 1.20
CA PRO A 459 23.90 -9.66 2.63
C PRO A 459 24.88 -8.60 3.16
N ARG A 460 26.04 -8.40 2.51
CA ARG A 460 27.02 -7.38 2.90
C ARG A 460 26.49 -5.98 2.60
N ARG A 461 25.84 -5.82 1.44
CA ARG A 461 25.15 -4.58 1.12
C ARG A 461 23.98 -4.32 2.05
N LEU A 462 23.12 -5.32 2.29
CA LEU A 462 22.01 -5.15 3.22
C LEU A 462 22.48 -4.72 4.62
N TRP A 463 23.58 -5.32 5.10
CA TRP A 463 24.21 -4.93 6.37
C TRP A 463 24.70 -3.48 6.35
N ARG A 464 25.33 -3.03 5.25
CA ARG A 464 25.80 -1.65 5.10
C ARG A 464 24.64 -0.65 5.07
N ASP A 465 23.58 -0.97 4.33
CA ASP A 465 22.41 -0.11 4.16
C ASP A 465 21.63 0.06 5.49
N LEU A 466 21.55 -1.00 6.30
CA LEU A 466 20.71 -1.03 7.51
C LEU A 466 21.48 -0.86 8.83
N GLY A 467 22.75 -1.25 8.85
CA GLY A 467 23.52 -1.47 10.08
C GLY A 467 23.07 -2.74 10.84
N ALA A 468 23.90 -3.15 11.81
CA ALA A 468 23.76 -4.43 12.53
C ALA A 468 22.37 -4.62 13.16
N ARG A 469 21.87 -3.60 13.87
CA ARG A 469 20.61 -3.66 14.63
C ARG A 469 19.40 -3.94 13.73
N ARG A 470 19.25 -3.15 12.67
CA ARG A 470 18.14 -3.30 11.70
C ARG A 470 18.30 -4.57 10.88
N TRP A 471 19.53 -4.94 10.52
CA TRP A 471 19.81 -6.19 9.81
C TRP A 471 19.38 -7.42 10.62
N ILE A 472 19.72 -7.50 11.91
CA ILE A 472 19.27 -8.57 12.82
C ILE A 472 17.74 -8.57 12.91
N GLY A 473 17.13 -7.39 13.08
CA GLY A 473 15.67 -7.25 13.09
C GLY A 473 15.01 -7.81 11.82
N VAL A 474 15.58 -7.55 10.64
CA VAL A 474 15.12 -8.11 9.37
C VAL A 474 15.25 -9.64 9.34
N GLN A 475 16.35 -10.21 9.84
CA GLN A 475 16.48 -11.67 9.92
C GLN A 475 15.41 -12.28 10.82
N ILE A 476 15.16 -11.70 12.00
CA ILE A 476 14.15 -12.23 12.92
C ILE A 476 12.74 -12.07 12.32
N LEU A 477 12.42 -10.93 11.71
CA LEU A 477 11.08 -10.65 11.17
C LEU A 477 10.76 -11.46 9.91
N PHE A 478 11.67 -11.52 8.94
CA PHE A 478 11.41 -12.18 7.66
C PHE A 478 11.78 -13.66 7.72
N LEU A 479 13.05 -13.98 7.98
CA LEU A 479 13.51 -15.37 8.04
C LEU A 479 12.95 -16.10 9.26
N GLY A 480 12.96 -15.46 10.43
CA GLY A 480 12.45 -16.05 11.67
C GLY A 480 10.97 -16.42 11.58
N THR A 481 10.13 -15.57 10.97
CA THR A 481 8.70 -15.88 10.74
C THR A 481 8.53 -17.08 9.80
N VAL A 482 9.29 -17.14 8.71
CA VAL A 482 9.24 -18.28 7.78
C VAL A 482 9.66 -19.56 8.49
N LEU A 483 10.79 -19.54 9.20
CA LEU A 483 11.29 -20.70 9.95
C LEU A 483 10.32 -21.14 11.04
N GLN A 484 9.71 -20.19 11.77
CA GLN A 484 8.76 -20.49 12.84
C GLN A 484 7.58 -21.31 12.32
N PHE A 485 6.97 -20.91 11.19
CA PHE A 485 5.85 -21.66 10.62
C PHE A 485 6.29 -22.93 9.89
N THR A 486 7.44 -22.94 9.21
CA THR A 486 7.94 -24.15 8.54
C THR A 486 8.34 -25.24 9.53
N LEU A 487 8.94 -24.87 10.67
CA LEU A 487 9.44 -25.82 11.67
C LEU A 487 8.47 -26.11 12.82
N ALA A 488 7.29 -25.47 12.84
CA ALA A 488 6.26 -25.74 13.85
C ALA A 488 5.92 -27.25 14.02
N PRO A 489 5.82 -28.08 12.95
CA PRO A 489 5.57 -29.51 13.10
C PRO A 489 6.66 -30.25 13.90
N VAL A 490 7.92 -29.78 13.85
CA VAL A 490 9.03 -30.38 14.62
C VAL A 490 8.79 -30.21 16.12
N LEU A 491 8.30 -29.02 16.52
CA LEU A 491 7.94 -28.74 17.91
C LEU A 491 6.75 -29.62 18.36
N TRP A 492 5.74 -29.82 17.50
CA TRP A 492 4.61 -30.69 17.83
C TRP A 492 5.01 -32.15 18.01
N VAL A 493 5.87 -32.68 17.13
CA VAL A 493 6.44 -34.02 17.28
C VAL A 493 7.22 -34.13 18.59
N CYS A 494 8.02 -33.12 18.92
CA CYS A 494 8.74 -33.05 20.20
C CYS A 494 7.78 -33.16 21.41
N TRP A 495 6.65 -32.45 21.38
CA TRP A 495 5.63 -32.55 22.42
C TRP A 495 4.98 -33.93 22.52
N LEU A 496 4.67 -34.56 21.39
CA LEU A 496 4.12 -35.92 21.37
C LEU A 496 5.09 -36.94 21.96
N LEU A 497 6.40 -36.78 21.72
CA LEU A 497 7.44 -37.63 22.29
C LEU A 497 7.58 -37.45 23.80
N PHE A 498 7.50 -36.21 24.32
CA PHE A 498 7.53 -35.95 25.76
C PHE A 498 6.24 -36.33 26.50
N ALA A 499 5.11 -36.43 25.80
CA ALA A 499 3.83 -36.87 26.37
C ALA A 499 3.76 -38.39 26.61
N GLN A 500 4.69 -39.17 26.04
CA GLN A 500 4.78 -40.60 26.32
C GLN A 500 5.45 -40.83 27.68
N PRO A 501 4.91 -41.72 28.55
CA PRO A 501 5.64 -42.15 29.74
C PRO A 501 6.91 -42.87 29.29
N LEU A 502 8.09 -42.27 29.47
CA LEU A 502 9.36 -42.84 29.04
C LEU A 502 9.90 -43.85 30.07
N PRO A 503 10.13 -45.12 29.69
CA PRO A 503 11.15 -45.97 30.31
C PRO A 503 12.38 -45.98 29.38
N GLN A 504 13.40 -45.17 29.69
CA GLN A 504 14.71 -45.25 29.03
C GLN A 504 15.81 -45.11 30.10
N PRO A 505 16.43 -46.21 30.57
CA PRO A 505 17.53 -46.16 31.51
C PRO A 505 18.81 -45.70 30.79
N GLY A 506 19.39 -44.57 31.20
CA GLY A 506 20.76 -44.18 30.82
C GLY A 506 21.04 -42.69 30.55
N LEU A 507 20.04 -41.87 30.19
CA LEU A 507 20.19 -40.41 30.00
C LEU A 507 19.03 -39.57 30.62
N PRO A 508 18.55 -39.84 31.85
CA PRO A 508 17.35 -39.18 32.36
C PRO A 508 17.55 -37.67 32.60
N ALA A 509 18.70 -37.26 33.14
CA ALA A 509 18.91 -35.89 33.58
C ALA A 509 19.02 -34.87 32.44
N LEU A 510 19.83 -35.15 31.40
CA LEU A 510 19.98 -34.26 30.25
C LEU A 510 18.68 -34.16 29.44
N THR A 511 18.00 -35.29 29.23
CA THR A 511 16.72 -35.33 28.51
C THR A 511 15.63 -34.60 29.28
N ALA A 512 15.56 -34.75 30.61
CA ALA A 512 14.66 -34.00 31.47
C ALA A 512 14.98 -32.50 31.47
N ALA A 513 16.26 -32.11 31.57
CA ALA A 513 16.67 -30.71 31.53
C ALA A 513 16.33 -30.04 30.20
N LEU A 514 16.56 -30.72 29.06
CA LEU A 514 16.16 -30.26 27.73
C LEU A 514 14.64 -30.14 27.62
N GLY A 515 13.88 -31.13 28.09
CA GLY A 515 12.41 -31.09 28.10
C GLY A 515 11.85 -29.95 28.94
N LEU A 516 12.41 -29.73 30.14
CA LEU A 516 12.06 -28.60 31.00
C LEU A 516 12.41 -27.25 30.35
N GLY A 517 13.59 -27.14 29.73
CA GLY A 517 14.02 -25.92 29.03
C GLY A 517 13.11 -25.57 27.85
N LEU A 518 12.77 -26.57 27.01
CA LEU A 518 11.84 -26.39 25.88
C LEU A 518 10.43 -26.04 26.37
N THR A 519 9.98 -26.67 27.46
CA THR A 519 8.69 -26.36 28.07
C THR A 519 8.64 -24.94 28.61
N GLY A 520 9.67 -24.52 29.36
CA GLY A 520 9.80 -23.15 29.84
C GLY A 520 9.81 -22.14 28.70
N LEU A 521 10.54 -22.41 27.62
CA LEU A 521 10.58 -21.55 26.43
C LEU A 521 9.19 -21.42 25.77
N PHE A 522 8.49 -22.53 25.58
CA PHE A 522 7.15 -22.54 24.99
C PHE A 522 6.14 -21.79 25.87
N LEU A 523 6.08 -22.09 27.17
CA LEU A 523 5.19 -21.41 28.10
C LEU A 523 5.49 -19.91 28.19
N THR A 524 6.76 -19.52 28.16
CA THR A 524 7.17 -18.12 28.10
C THR A 524 6.72 -17.46 26.80
N SER A 525 6.91 -18.14 25.66
CA SER A 525 6.44 -17.68 24.35
C SER A 525 4.94 -17.45 24.33
N GLU A 526 4.16 -18.41 24.83
CA GLU A 526 2.70 -18.30 24.89
C GLU A 526 2.23 -17.22 25.87
N ALA A 527 2.87 -17.10 27.04
CA ALA A 527 2.57 -16.02 27.98
C ALA A 527 2.83 -14.63 27.37
N VAL A 528 3.92 -14.47 26.63
CA VAL A 528 4.23 -13.22 25.90
C VAL A 528 3.20 -12.97 24.79
N ASN A 529 2.88 -13.96 23.94
CA ASN A 529 1.90 -13.82 22.87
C ASN A 529 0.51 -13.46 23.43
N LEU A 530 0.08 -14.13 24.51
CA LEU A 530 -1.18 -13.86 25.21
C LEU A 530 -1.20 -12.45 25.79
N GLY A 531 -0.13 -12.04 26.49
CA GLY A 531 -0.01 -10.71 27.08
C GLY A 531 -0.09 -9.61 26.01
N ILE A 532 0.60 -9.81 24.88
CA ILE A 532 0.55 -8.88 23.74
C ILE A 532 -0.84 -8.83 23.12
N ALA A 533 -1.52 -9.97 22.94
CA ALA A 533 -2.88 -10.02 22.41
C ALA A 533 -3.88 -9.29 23.32
N VAL A 534 -3.82 -9.52 24.63
CA VAL A 534 -4.67 -8.83 25.61
C VAL A 534 -4.37 -7.33 25.65
N LEU A 535 -3.08 -6.95 25.64
CA LEU A 535 -2.67 -5.54 25.59
C LEU A 535 -3.18 -4.87 24.31
N GLY A 536 -3.02 -5.51 23.16
CA GLY A 536 -3.51 -5.04 21.87
C GLY A 536 -5.04 -4.84 21.90
N ALA A 537 -5.78 -5.83 22.40
CA ALA A 537 -7.24 -5.76 22.54
C ALA A 537 -7.68 -4.58 23.42
N ARG A 538 -7.00 -4.35 24.55
CA ARG A 538 -7.26 -3.20 25.43
C ARG A 538 -6.98 -1.87 24.72
N ARG A 539 -5.85 -1.75 24.03
CA ARG A 539 -5.49 -0.55 23.25
C ARG A 539 -6.42 -0.31 22.06
N ALA A 540 -7.07 -1.35 21.55
CA ALA A 540 -8.10 -1.23 20.51
C ALA A 540 -9.48 -0.81 21.06
N GLY A 541 -9.64 -0.64 22.38
CA GLY A 541 -10.96 -0.41 22.99
C GLY A 541 -11.84 -1.66 23.03
N LYS A 542 -11.29 -2.84 22.72
CA LYS A 542 -12.00 -4.12 22.60
C LYS A 542 -11.55 -5.10 23.69
N ALA A 543 -11.41 -4.65 24.93
CA ALA A 543 -10.84 -5.43 26.04
C ALA A 543 -11.49 -6.81 26.25
N ARG A 544 -12.81 -6.93 26.01
CA ARG A 544 -13.55 -8.21 26.08
C ARG A 544 -13.08 -9.25 25.06
N LEU A 545 -12.51 -8.83 23.92
CA LEU A 545 -11.91 -9.78 22.97
C LEU A 545 -10.71 -10.51 23.58
N GLY A 546 -10.04 -9.93 24.58
CA GLY A 546 -8.90 -10.55 25.25
C GLY A 546 -9.20 -11.93 25.85
N TRP A 547 -10.45 -12.24 26.19
CA TRP A 547 -10.87 -13.57 26.65
C TRP A 547 -10.69 -14.67 25.60
N TRP A 548 -10.66 -14.30 24.31
CA TRP A 548 -10.43 -15.23 23.21
C TRP A 548 -8.95 -15.44 22.91
N ALA A 549 -8.05 -14.67 23.52
CA ALA A 549 -6.62 -14.75 23.23
C ALA A 549 -5.99 -16.12 23.52
N PRO A 550 -6.39 -16.90 24.55
CA PRO A 550 -5.91 -18.27 24.72
C PRO A 550 -6.25 -19.19 23.54
N THR A 551 -7.34 -18.90 22.80
CA THR A 551 -7.74 -19.71 21.64
C THR A 551 -6.86 -19.47 20.40
N LEU A 552 -5.98 -18.46 20.43
CA LEU A 552 -5.02 -18.21 19.34
C LEU A 552 -4.08 -19.41 19.11
N LEU A 553 -3.85 -20.25 20.13
CA LEU A 553 -3.11 -21.50 20.03
C LEU A 553 -3.70 -22.46 18.98
N PHE A 554 -5.02 -22.43 18.77
CA PHE A 554 -5.71 -23.25 17.76
C PHE A 554 -5.83 -22.54 16.40
N TYR A 555 -5.63 -21.23 16.38
CA TYR A 555 -5.69 -20.40 15.17
C TYR A 555 -4.37 -20.42 14.39
N PHE A 556 -3.22 -20.26 15.05
CA PHE A 556 -1.91 -20.21 14.38
C PHE A 556 -1.44 -21.50 13.69
N PRO A 557 -1.85 -22.73 14.08
CA PRO A 557 -1.59 -23.93 13.31
C PRO A 557 -2.09 -23.84 11.86
N LEU A 558 -3.16 -23.09 11.60
CA LEU A 558 -3.66 -22.87 10.25
C LEU A 558 -2.66 -22.06 9.40
N ALA A 559 -1.88 -21.16 10.01
CA ALA A 559 -0.83 -20.40 9.31
C ALA A 559 0.32 -21.31 8.87
N THR A 560 0.58 -22.42 9.60
CA THR A 560 1.52 -23.46 9.18
C THR A 560 1.07 -24.12 7.87
N ALA A 561 -0.21 -24.46 7.73
CA ALA A 561 -0.76 -24.94 6.47
C ALA A 561 -0.64 -23.89 5.34
N GLY A 562 -0.88 -22.62 5.67
CA GLY A 562 -0.65 -21.49 4.77
C GLY A 562 0.82 -21.38 4.32
N MET A 563 1.78 -21.57 5.23
CA MET A 563 3.21 -21.54 4.93
C MET A 563 3.60 -22.62 3.90
N PHE A 564 3.17 -23.87 4.08
CA PHE A 564 3.48 -24.95 3.15
C PHE A 564 2.87 -24.71 1.76
N LYS A 565 1.61 -24.21 1.70
CA LYS A 565 1.01 -23.75 0.44
C LYS A 565 1.83 -22.62 -0.19
N GLY A 566 2.25 -21.63 0.60
CA GLY A 566 3.04 -20.50 0.13
C GLY A 566 4.41 -20.89 -0.42
N LEU A 567 5.11 -21.82 0.25
CA LEU A 567 6.38 -22.39 -0.22
C LEU A 567 6.19 -23.11 -1.55
N TRP A 568 5.15 -23.94 -1.69
CA TRP A 568 4.83 -24.59 -2.94
C TRP A 568 4.59 -23.59 -4.09
N GLU A 569 3.78 -22.56 -3.82
CA GLU A 569 3.47 -21.53 -4.81
C GLU A 569 4.68 -20.69 -5.22
N LEU A 570 5.66 -20.50 -4.33
CA LEU A 570 6.88 -19.77 -4.64
C LEU A 570 7.66 -20.37 -5.83
N PHE A 571 7.47 -21.66 -6.11
CA PHE A 571 8.11 -22.38 -7.21
C PHE A 571 7.17 -22.57 -8.41
N VAL A 572 5.88 -22.82 -8.18
CA VAL A 572 4.92 -23.12 -9.27
C VAL A 572 4.28 -21.86 -9.85
N ARG A 573 3.97 -20.86 -9.00
CA ARG A 573 3.28 -19.62 -9.37
C ARG A 573 3.75 -18.43 -8.49
N PRO A 574 5.01 -17.99 -8.61
CA PRO A 574 5.63 -17.03 -7.68
C PRO A 574 4.87 -15.71 -7.59
N PHE A 575 4.40 -15.18 -8.73
CA PHE A 575 3.74 -13.88 -8.83
C PHE A 575 2.21 -13.98 -8.73
N TYR A 576 1.66 -15.16 -8.45
CA TYR A 576 0.21 -15.33 -8.37
C TYR A 576 -0.35 -14.70 -7.10
N TRP A 577 -1.31 -13.81 -7.31
CA TRP A 577 -2.13 -13.17 -6.29
C TRP A 577 -3.48 -13.89 -6.16
N ASP A 578 -3.66 -14.64 -5.07
CA ASP A 578 -4.94 -15.26 -4.69
C ASP A 578 -5.76 -14.26 -3.86
N LYS A 579 -6.65 -13.49 -4.50
CA LYS A 579 -7.46 -12.45 -3.84
C LYS A 579 -8.63 -13.10 -3.11
N THR A 580 -8.83 -12.75 -1.85
CA THR A 580 -10.02 -13.13 -1.07
C THR A 580 -11.20 -12.23 -1.45
N ALA A 581 -12.39 -12.81 -1.57
CA ALA A 581 -13.61 -12.04 -1.78
C ALA A 581 -14.10 -11.45 -0.45
N HIS A 582 -14.50 -10.19 -0.47
CA HIS A 582 -15.09 -9.45 0.66
C HIS A 582 -16.57 -9.16 0.39
N GLY A 583 -17.32 -8.71 1.38
CA GLY A 583 -18.77 -8.49 1.35
C GLY A 583 -19.61 -9.74 1.67
N LEU A 584 -19.03 -10.74 2.34
CA LEU A 584 -19.70 -12.03 2.60
C LEU A 584 -20.32 -12.11 4.00
N LEU A 585 -19.97 -11.19 4.90
CA LEU A 585 -20.50 -11.11 6.25
C LEU A 585 -21.20 -9.75 6.47
N PRO A 586 -22.36 -9.72 7.14
CA PRO A 586 -23.10 -8.48 7.34
C PRO A 586 -22.30 -7.45 8.14
N GLU A 587 -22.32 -6.20 7.66
CA GLU A 587 -21.79 -5.04 8.38
C GLU A 587 -22.68 -4.78 9.61
N THR A 588 -22.08 -4.59 10.79
CA THR A 588 -22.85 -4.23 11.97
C THR A 588 -23.46 -2.83 11.79
N ALA A 589 -24.76 -2.72 12.01
CA ALA A 589 -25.51 -1.46 12.05
C ALA A 589 -25.03 -0.57 13.22
N ALA A 590 -23.92 0.13 13.02
CA ALA A 590 -23.45 1.20 13.89
C ALA A 590 -22.89 2.32 13.00
N GLY A 591 -23.78 2.97 12.24
CA GLY A 591 -23.39 4.07 11.35
C GLY A 591 -24.20 4.24 10.07
N THR A 592 -25.39 3.63 9.96
CA THR A 592 -26.38 3.96 8.93
C THR A 592 -27.05 5.29 9.28
N GLY A 593 -26.27 6.37 9.24
CA GLY A 593 -26.83 7.64 8.82
C GLY A 593 -27.35 7.44 7.40
N THR A 594 -28.60 7.82 7.16
CA THR A 594 -29.22 7.88 5.84
C THR A 594 -28.22 8.41 4.82
N ALA A 595 -28.07 7.70 3.70
CA ALA A 595 -27.16 8.09 2.64
C ALA A 595 -27.41 9.56 2.28
N PRO A 596 -26.38 10.43 2.26
CA PRO A 596 -26.54 11.70 1.58
C PRO A 596 -26.81 11.34 0.11
N VAL A 597 -27.99 11.70 -0.37
CA VAL A 597 -28.22 11.79 -1.81
C VAL A 597 -27.12 12.70 -2.32
N LEU A 598 -26.22 12.17 -3.14
CA LEU A 598 -25.29 13.00 -3.92
C LEU A 598 -26.17 13.78 -4.90
N THR A 599 -26.73 14.90 -4.44
CA THR A 599 -27.52 15.78 -5.28
C THR A 599 -26.58 16.39 -6.32
N PRO A 600 -26.85 16.22 -7.62
CA PRO A 600 -26.16 17.02 -8.63
C PRO A 600 -26.41 18.50 -8.33
N PRO A 601 -25.47 19.40 -8.65
CA PRO A 601 -25.71 20.83 -8.51
C PRO A 601 -27.03 21.20 -9.23
N PRO A 602 -27.86 22.08 -8.66
CA PRO A 602 -29.15 22.43 -9.26
C PRO A 602 -28.89 22.94 -10.68
N ARG A 603 -29.54 22.30 -11.68
CA ARG A 603 -29.61 22.85 -13.03
C ARG A 603 -30.27 24.22 -12.91
N ARG A 604 -29.54 25.28 -13.25
CA ARG A 604 -30.11 26.62 -13.36
C ARG A 604 -31.26 26.57 -14.39
N PRO A 605 -32.40 27.21 -14.13
CA PRO A 605 -33.44 27.34 -15.14
C PRO A 605 -32.87 28.07 -16.37
N PRO A 606 -33.31 27.73 -17.59
CA PRO A 606 -32.93 28.47 -18.78
C PRO A 606 -33.33 29.94 -18.60
N HIS A 607 -32.41 30.85 -18.95
CA HIS A 607 -32.69 32.28 -18.97
C HIS A 607 -33.96 32.53 -19.81
N PRO A 608 -34.92 33.34 -19.32
CA PRO A 608 -36.02 33.78 -20.17
C PRO A 608 -35.42 34.57 -21.33
N VAL A 609 -35.76 34.13 -22.54
CA VAL A 609 -35.59 34.91 -23.76
C VAL A 609 -36.39 36.20 -23.55
N ALA A 610 -35.70 37.34 -23.47
CA ALA A 610 -36.35 38.63 -23.50
C ALA A 610 -36.97 38.80 -24.89
N ALA A 611 -38.30 38.78 -24.93
CA ALA A 611 -39.08 39.36 -26.00
C ALA A 611 -39.26 40.84 -25.66
N GLU A 612 -38.51 41.70 -26.36
CA GLU A 612 -38.84 43.03 -26.90
C GLU A 612 -37.54 43.78 -27.25
#